data_AF-A0A9W8RD05-F1
#
_entry.id   AF-A0A9W8RD05-F1
#
_cell.length_a   1.000
_cell.length_b   1.000
_cell.length_c   1.000
_cell.angle_alpha   90.00
_cell.angle_beta   90.00
_cell.angle_gamma   90.00
#
_symmetry.space_group_name_H-M   'P 1'
#
loop_
_entity.id
_entity.type
_entity.pdbx_description
1 polymer ?
#
loop_
_entity_poly.entity_id
_entity_poly.type
_entity_poly.pdbx_seq_one_letter_code
_entity_poly.pdbx_strand_id
1 'polypeptide(L)'
;MSLYISWAVQSAGLGRSVMAETERLARLPPFNRDVVGLDTVQKHFQLGDNNFSKAHYNSSGSEVRAIEEWYMRQGYEVVERVDRGYNWKDPTTGDVLPVPLVYMVKRFP
;
A
#
# COMPACT_ATOMS: atom_id res chain seq x y z
N MET A 1 5.05 0.92 -10.15
CA MET A 1 4.47 2.26 -9.92
C MET A 1 3.89 2.26 -8.52
N SER A 2 4.08 3.33 -7.73
CA SER A 2 3.58 3.41 -6.35
C SER A 2 2.62 4.58 -6.18
N LEU A 3 1.57 4.42 -5.38
CA LEU A 3 0.74 5.54 -4.95
C LEU A 3 1.44 6.29 -3.81
N TYR A 4 1.80 7.55 -4.05
CA TYR A 4 2.35 8.44 -3.03
C TYR A 4 1.44 9.65 -2.86
N ILE A 5 1.03 9.90 -1.62
CA ILE A 5 0.31 11.11 -1.21
C ILE A 5 1.12 11.76 -0.09
N SER A 6 1.56 12.99 -0.34
CA SER A 6 2.30 13.77 0.66
C SER A 6 1.51 13.87 1.97
N TRP A 7 2.19 13.65 3.08
CA TRP A 7 1.63 13.76 4.44
C TRP A 7 0.80 15.02 4.65
N ALA A 8 1.27 16.15 4.11
CA ALA A 8 0.61 17.46 4.25
C ALA A 8 -0.82 17.50 3.69
N VAL A 9 -1.17 16.57 2.80
CA VAL A 9 -2.49 16.49 2.15
C VAL A 9 -3.17 15.13 2.33
N GLN A 10 -2.64 14.27 3.21
CA GLN A 10 -3.33 13.05 3.61
C GLN A 10 -4.64 13.39 4.33
N SER A 11 -5.57 12.43 4.39
CA SER A 11 -6.93 12.60 4.93
C SER A 11 -7.87 13.53 4.14
N ALA A 12 -7.40 14.24 3.10
CA ALA A 12 -8.24 15.04 2.21
C ALA A 12 -9.00 14.21 1.13
N GLY A 13 -9.00 12.88 1.25
CA GLY A 13 -9.65 11.98 0.28
C GLY A 13 -8.89 11.75 -1.04
N LEU A 14 -7.77 12.44 -1.25
CA LEU A 14 -6.99 12.39 -2.50
C LEU A 14 -6.56 10.97 -2.91
N GLY A 15 -6.11 10.15 -1.95
CA GLY A 15 -5.71 8.77 -2.25
C GLY A 15 -6.83 7.94 -2.88
N ARG A 16 -8.07 8.11 -2.41
CA ARG A 16 -9.24 7.41 -2.96
C ARG A 16 -9.55 7.91 -4.36
N SER A 17 -9.52 9.22 -4.58
CA SER A 17 -9.79 9.81 -5.89
C SER A 17 -8.75 9.39 -6.94
N VAL A 18 -7.46 9.37 -6.58
CA VAL A 18 -6.38 8.92 -7.47
C VAL A 18 -6.52 7.43 -7.80
N MET A 19 -6.84 6.59 -6.82
CA MET A 19 -7.09 5.17 -7.08
C MET A 19 -8.30 4.97 -7.99
N ALA A 20 -9.42 5.65 -7.74
CA ALA A 20 -10.60 5.54 -8.59
C ALA A 20 -10.31 5.94 -10.04
N GLU A 21 -9.52 7.00 -10.26
CA GLU A 21 -9.11 7.41 -11.60
C GLU A 21 -8.14 6.41 -12.25
N THR A 22 -7.20 5.86 -11.48
CA THR A 22 -6.27 4.82 -11.96
C THR A 22 -7.04 3.57 -12.40
N GLU A 23 -8.01 3.14 -11.60
CA GLU A 23 -8.90 2.01 -11.90
C GLU A 23 -9.74 2.28 -13.15
N ARG A 24 -10.28 3.50 -13.29
CA ARG A 24 -11.02 3.92 -14.48
C ARG A 24 -10.14 3.86 -15.74
N LEU A 25 -8.92 4.38 -15.67
CA LEU A 25 -7.99 4.38 -16.81
C LEU A 25 -7.56 2.96 -17.19
N ALA A 26 -7.34 2.06 -16.23
CA ALA A 26 -7.01 0.67 -16.50
C ALA A 26 -8.11 -0.07 -17.31
N ARG A 27 -9.37 0.34 -17.15
CA ARG A 27 -10.52 -0.22 -17.88
C ARG A 27 -10.72 0.37 -19.27
N LEU A 28 -10.09 1.50 -19.58
CA LEU A 28 -10.23 2.16 -20.88
C LEU A 28 -9.16 1.70 -21.87
N PRO A 29 -9.37 1.92 -23.19
CA PRO A 29 -8.31 1.76 -24.17
C PRO A 29 -7.07 2.60 -23.81
N PRO A 30 -5.86 2.09 -24.01
CA PRO A 30 -5.52 0.82 -24.67
C PRO A 30 -5.49 -0.39 -23.74
N PHE A 31 -5.71 -0.21 -22.43
CA PHE A 31 -5.48 -1.26 -21.44
C PHE A 31 -6.58 -2.32 -21.43
N ASN A 32 -7.85 -1.91 -21.46
CA ASN A 32 -9.04 -2.78 -21.48
C ASN A 32 -8.93 -3.92 -20.43
N ARG A 33 -8.61 -3.58 -19.17
CA ARG A 33 -8.41 -4.56 -18.10
C ARG A 33 -9.59 -4.60 -17.14
N ASP A 34 -9.99 -5.81 -16.79
CA ASP A 34 -11.04 -6.08 -15.79
C ASP A 34 -10.47 -6.37 -14.39
N VAL A 35 -9.14 -6.27 -14.24
CA VAL A 35 -8.44 -6.53 -12.98
C VAL A 35 -7.31 -5.53 -12.79
N VAL A 36 -7.23 -4.96 -11.59
CA VAL A 36 -6.07 -4.18 -11.12
C VAL A 36 -5.43 -4.92 -9.96
N GLY A 37 -4.12 -5.15 -10.04
CA GLY A 37 -3.32 -5.77 -8.98
C GLY A 37 -2.37 -4.77 -8.34
N LEU A 38 -2.08 -4.98 -7.06
CA LEU A 38 -1.07 -4.23 -6.30
C LEU A 38 -0.44 -5.10 -5.23
N ASP A 39 0.71 -4.67 -4.74
CA ASP A 39 1.31 -5.14 -3.50
C ASP A 39 1.36 -4.03 -2.47
N THR A 40 1.22 -4.40 -1.19
CA THR A 40 1.44 -3.49 -0.07
C THR A 40 2.07 -4.23 1.10
N VAL A 41 2.47 -3.49 2.13
CA VAL A 41 3.08 -4.07 3.34
C VAL A 41 2.00 -4.73 4.19
N GLN A 42 2.29 -5.91 4.71
CA GLN A 42 1.35 -6.59 5.61
C GLN A 42 1.07 -5.75 6.87
N LYS A 43 -0.21 -5.70 7.28
CA LYS A 43 -0.68 -4.91 8.43
C LYS A 43 0.19 -5.05 9.68
N HIS A 44 0.55 -6.28 10.04
CA HIS A 44 1.31 -6.55 11.26
C HIS A 44 2.71 -5.90 11.24
N PHE A 45 3.34 -5.81 10.06
CA PHE A 45 4.66 -5.22 9.91
C PHE A 45 4.57 -3.69 9.83
N GLN A 46 3.56 -3.17 9.14
CA GLN A 46 3.31 -1.73 9.08
C GLN A 46 3.02 -1.14 10.46
N LEU A 47 2.21 -1.82 11.28
CA LEU A 47 1.83 -1.34 12.62
C LEU A 47 2.78 -1.81 13.73
N GLY A 48 3.76 -2.64 13.40
CA GLY A 48 4.72 -3.16 14.37
C GLY A 48 5.68 -2.08 14.87
N ASP A 49 6.18 -2.26 16.08
CA ASP A 49 7.25 -1.41 16.63
C ASP A 49 8.58 -1.82 15.98
N ASN A 50 8.83 -1.31 14.78
CA ASN A 50 10.06 -1.53 14.03
C ASN A 50 10.52 -0.25 13.31
N ASN A 51 11.78 -0.22 12.92
CA ASN A 51 12.38 0.96 12.29
C ASN A 51 11.77 1.27 10.92
N PHE A 52 11.28 0.26 10.20
CA PHE A 52 10.57 0.46 8.94
C PHE A 52 9.27 1.27 9.16
N SER A 53 8.48 0.89 10.17
CA SER A 53 7.25 1.59 10.53
C SER A 53 7.52 3.04 10.96
N LYS A 54 8.55 3.24 11.78
CA LYS A 54 8.98 4.57 12.22
C LYS A 54 9.44 5.45 11.04
N ALA A 55 10.19 4.88 10.11
CA ALA A 55 10.70 5.60 8.94
C ALA A 55 9.60 5.97 7.94
N HIS A 56 8.55 5.14 7.81
CA HIS A 56 7.57 5.27 6.73
C HIS A 56 6.17 5.70 7.15
N TYR A 57 5.78 5.57 8.43
CA TYR A 57 4.37 5.74 8.83
C TYR A 57 4.13 6.53 10.14
N ASN A 58 5.12 6.65 11.04
CA ASN A 58 4.88 7.17 12.39
C ASN A 58 5.48 8.57 12.65
N SER A 59 5.06 9.60 11.90
CA SER A 59 5.59 10.96 12.07
C SER A 59 4.60 12.02 12.57
N SER A 60 3.34 11.69 12.89
CA SER A 60 2.32 12.72 13.20
C SER A 60 1.34 12.43 14.34
N GLY A 61 1.49 11.33 15.09
CA GLY A 61 0.68 11.07 16.29
C GLY A 61 -0.82 10.79 16.04
N SER A 62 -1.25 10.67 14.79
CA SER A 62 -2.59 10.22 14.41
C SER A 62 -2.66 8.69 14.33
N GLU A 63 -3.85 8.14 14.54
CA GLU A 63 -4.09 6.69 14.48
C GLU A 63 -3.71 6.17 13.07
N VAL A 64 -2.61 5.42 13.00
CA VAL A 64 -2.10 4.86 11.74
C VAL A 64 -3.06 3.78 11.26
N ARG A 65 -3.81 4.07 10.20
CA ARG A 65 -4.57 3.04 9.49
C ARG A 65 -3.62 2.21 8.65
N ALA A 66 -3.73 0.88 8.76
CA ALA A 66 -2.99 -0.02 7.89
C ALA A 66 -3.42 0.17 6.42
N ILE A 67 -2.45 0.26 5.52
CA ILE A 67 -2.69 0.47 4.09
C ILE A 67 -3.42 -0.74 3.50
N GLU A 68 -3.08 -1.94 3.95
CA GLU A 68 -3.78 -3.19 3.62
C GLU A 68 -5.31 -3.03 3.84
N GLU A 69 -5.72 -2.59 5.02
CA GLU A 69 -7.14 -2.41 5.35
C GLU A 69 -7.79 -1.28 4.53
N TRP A 70 -7.03 -0.24 4.19
CA TRP A 70 -7.51 0.85 3.35
C TRP A 70 -7.83 0.36 1.93
N TYR A 71 -7.00 -0.51 1.35
CA TYR A 71 -7.28 -1.13 0.06
C TYR A 71 -8.45 -2.13 0.14
N MET A 72 -8.54 -2.93 1.20
CA MET A 72 -9.68 -3.84 1.40
C MET A 72 -11.02 -3.10 1.37
N ARG A 73 -11.11 -1.93 2.03
CA ARG A 73 -12.32 -1.09 2.02
C ARG A 73 -12.68 -0.51 0.64
N GLN A 74 -11.75 -0.54 -0.32
CA GLN A 74 -11.98 -0.12 -1.70
C GLN A 74 -12.36 -1.28 -2.62
N GLY A 75 -12.52 -2.49 -2.07
CA GLY A 75 -12.90 -3.69 -2.82
C GLY A 75 -11.72 -4.50 -3.34
N TYR A 76 -10.50 -4.28 -2.82
CA TYR A 76 -9.38 -5.17 -3.10
C TYR A 76 -9.44 -6.41 -2.21
N GLU A 77 -9.14 -7.56 -2.78
CA GLU A 77 -9.09 -8.85 -2.13
C GLU A 77 -7.64 -9.34 -2.07
N VAL A 78 -7.27 -10.02 -0.98
CA VAL A 78 -5.94 -10.62 -0.82
C VAL A 78 -5.83 -11.84 -1.74
N VAL A 79 -4.75 -11.89 -2.52
CA VAL A 79 -4.39 -13.03 -3.37
C VAL A 79 -3.32 -13.88 -2.69
N GLU A 80 -2.29 -13.24 -2.15
CA GLU A 80 -1.13 -13.93 -1.60
C GLU A 80 -0.46 -13.09 -0.51
N ARG A 81 0.17 -13.77 0.45
CA ARG A 81 1.06 -13.17 1.45
C ARG A 81 2.45 -13.75 1.30
N VAL A 82 3.45 -12.89 1.24
CA VAL A 82 4.85 -13.27 1.10
C VAL A 82 5.64 -12.61 2.22
N ASP A 83 6.27 -13.41 3.08
CA ASP A 83 6.97 -12.89 4.27
C ASP A 83 8.31 -12.22 3.92
N ARG A 84 8.84 -12.46 2.72
CA ARG A 84 10.12 -11.96 2.23
C ARG A 84 9.97 -11.32 0.85
N GLY A 85 9.19 -10.26 0.75
CA GLY A 85 8.88 -9.61 -0.53
C GLY A 85 10.00 -8.71 -1.04
N TYR A 86 10.29 -7.61 -0.33
CA TYR A 86 11.39 -6.69 -0.65
C TYR A 86 12.45 -6.68 0.43
N ASN A 87 13.69 -6.37 0.07
CA ASN A 87 14.74 -6.07 1.04
C ASN A 87 14.79 -4.56 1.27
N TRP A 88 14.58 -4.14 2.51
CA TRP A 88 14.76 -2.75 2.93
C TRP A 88 16.03 -2.62 3.76
N LYS A 89 16.89 -1.66 3.40
CA LYS A 89 18.07 -1.34 4.20
C LYS A 89 17.69 -0.28 5.22
N ASP A 90 17.79 -0.62 6.50
CA ASP A 90 17.57 0.29 7.60
C ASP A 90 18.60 1.43 7.54
N PRO A 91 18.20 2.70 7.39
CA PRO A 91 19.13 3.82 7.30
C PRO A 91 19.82 4.11 8.64
N THR A 92 19.27 3.63 9.76
CA THR A 92 19.80 3.86 11.11
C THR A 92 20.85 2.82 11.49
N THR A 93 20.55 1.54 11.26
CA THR A 93 21.45 0.43 11.66
C THR A 93 22.30 -0.10 10.51
N GLY A 94 21.88 0.12 9.26
CA GLY A 94 22.51 -0.45 8.06
C GLY A 94 22.07 -1.88 7.75
N ASP A 95 21.24 -2.50 8.60
CA ASP A 95 20.74 -3.86 8.42
C ASP A 95 19.83 -3.98 7.22
N VAL A 96 19.80 -5.17 6.60
CA VAL A 96 18.88 -5.48 5.51
C VAL A 96 17.75 -6.36 6.05
N LEU A 97 16.54 -5.81 6.06
CA LEU A 97 15.35 -6.43 6.59
C LEU A 97 14.41 -6.89 5.45
N PRO A 98 13.92 -8.14 5.48
CA PRO A 98 12.88 -8.56 4.55
C PRO A 98 11.54 -7.91 4.96
N VAL A 99 10.91 -7.21 4.02
CA VAL A 99 9.60 -6.59 4.18
C VAL A 99 8.54 -7.61 3.74
N PRO A 100 7.62 -8.01 4.64
CA PRO A 100 6.51 -8.89 4.28
C PRO A 100 5.46 -8.11 3.48
N LEU A 101 5.07 -8.67 2.34
CA LEU A 101 4.10 -8.09 1.41
C LEU A 101 2.80 -8.89 1.40
N VAL A 102 1.73 -8.21 1.01
CA VAL A 102 0.44 -8.78 0.63
C VAL A 102 0.12 -8.33 -0.79
N TYR A 103 -0.11 -9.30 -1.67
CA TYR A 103 -0.59 -9.06 -3.02
C TYR A 103 -2.11 -9.04 -3.02
N MET A 104 -2.69 -8.04 -3.68
CA MET A 104 -4.12 -7.80 -3.69
C MET A 104 -4.60 -7.50 -5.10
N VAL A 105 -5.86 -7.85 -5.38
CA VAL A 105 -6.51 -7.55 -6.66
C VAL A 105 -7.89 -6.95 -6.44
N LYS A 106 -8.31 -6.06 -7.33
CA LYS A 106 -9.70 -5.65 -7.47
C LYS A 106 -10.17 -6.05 -8.86
N ARG A 107 -11.31 -6.73 -8.92
CA ARG A 107 -11.95 -7.18 -10.15
C ARG A 107 -13.14 -6.28 -10.47
N PHE A 108 -13.32 -5.96 -11.73
CA PHE A 108 -14.43 -5.15 -12.23
C PHE A 108 -15.38 -6.03 -13.06
N PRO A 109 -16.69 -5.76 -13.00
CA PRO A 109 -17.65 -6.36 -13.91
C PRO A 109 -17.50 -5.82 -15.33
#